data_AF-A0A831PNJ9-F1
#
_entry.id   AF-A0A831PNJ9-F1
#
_cell.length_a   1.000
_cell.length_b   1.000
_cell.length_c   1.000
_cell.angle_alpha   90.00
_cell.angle_beta   90.00
_cell.angle_gamma   90.00
#
_symmetry.space_group_name_H-M   'P 1'
#
loop_
_entity.id
_entity.type
_entity.pdbx_description
1 polymer ?
#
loop_
_entity_poly.entity_id
_entity_poly.type
_entity_poly.pdbx_seq_one_letter_code
_entity_poly.pdbx_strand_id
1 'polypeptide(L)'
;MRIDLNRLRMLAGERGLSLTALLAKAGVSKTAFYHLVHKSSVLPASLRAIGEMLSVRPGAFLTEENPDVTKIRRILSLTDRIVASDPKLDRDNVRLTLLLLEEKPIQRLRRSLIRGRKSDLHR
;
A
#
# COMPACT_ATOMS: atom_id res chain seq x y z
N MET A 1 11.34 -7.84 15.45
CA MET A 1 10.23 -6.87 15.23
C MET A 1 9.27 -7.00 16.40
N ARG A 2 8.80 -5.90 16.98
CA ARG A 2 7.92 -5.88 18.16
C ARG A 2 6.79 -4.89 17.93
N ILE A 3 5.70 -5.03 18.69
CA ILE A 3 4.62 -4.04 18.69
C ILE A 3 5.08 -2.84 19.51
N ASP A 4 5.15 -1.68 18.86
CA ASP A 4 5.28 -0.40 19.55
C ASP A 4 3.88 0.08 19.96
N LEU A 5 3.59 -0.04 21.25
CA LEU A 5 2.28 0.26 21.81
C LEU A 5 1.95 1.76 21.78
N ASN A 6 2.95 2.63 21.91
CA ASN A 6 2.75 4.07 21.82
C ASN A 6 2.44 4.48 20.39
N ARG A 7 3.18 3.94 19.43
CA ARG A 7 2.91 4.16 18.00
C ARG A 7 1.53 3.65 17.58
N LEU A 8 1.13 2.47 18.04
CA LEU A 8 -0.20 1.93 17.75
C LEU A 8 -1.32 2.81 18.33
N ARG A 9 -1.16 3.31 19.57
CA ARG A 9 -2.12 4.24 20.19
C ARG A 9 -2.24 5.54 19.40
N MET A 10 -1.12 6.09 18.93
CA MET A 10 -1.11 7.29 18.08
C MET A 10 -1.92 7.06 16.80
N LEU A 11 -1.63 5.97 16.07
CA LEU A 11 -2.33 5.59 14.83
C LEU A 11 -3.82 5.27 15.02
N ALA A 12 -4.20 4.82 16.21
CA ALA A 12 -5.60 4.63 16.58
C ALA A 12 -6.28 5.99 16.85
N GLY A 13 -5.59 6.86 17.59
CA GLY A 13 -6.05 8.22 17.93
C GLY A 13 -6.25 9.10 16.69
N GLU A 14 -5.36 9.04 15.71
CA GLU A 14 -5.51 9.70 14.40
C GLU A 14 -6.80 9.31 13.67
N ARG A 15 -7.35 8.13 13.98
CA ARG A 15 -8.60 7.60 13.41
C ARG A 15 -9.78 7.71 14.36
N GLY A 16 -9.64 8.46 15.46
CA GLY A 16 -10.67 8.64 16.48
C GLY A 16 -11.00 7.38 17.28
N LEU A 17 -10.11 6.40 17.31
CA LEU A 17 -10.32 5.12 18.00
C LEU A 17 -9.44 5.04 19.25
N SER A 18 -10.03 4.63 20.37
CA SER A 18 -9.27 4.14 21.51
C SER A 18 -8.67 2.77 21.18
N LEU A 19 -7.59 2.39 21.87
CA LEU A 19 -6.97 1.07 21.69
C LEU A 19 -7.98 -0.07 21.95
N THR A 20 -8.85 0.09 22.94
CA THR A 20 -9.88 -0.92 23.25
C THR A 20 -10.93 -1.03 22.14
N ALA A 21 -11.38 0.10 21.58
CA ALA A 21 -12.31 0.11 20.46
C ALA A 21 -11.67 -0.48 19.19
N LEU A 22 -10.38 -0.18 18.94
CA LEU A 22 -9.63 -0.76 17.83
C LEU A 22 -9.58 -2.29 17.92
N LEU A 23 -9.19 -2.83 19.08
CA LEU A 23 -9.08 -4.28 19.29
C LEU A 23 -10.44 -4.97 19.15
N ALA A 24 -11.49 -4.40 19.73
CA ALA A 24 -12.85 -4.93 19.59
C ALA A 24 -13.32 -4.95 18.13
N LYS A 25 -13.13 -3.85 17.40
CA LYS A 25 -13.48 -3.75 15.98
C LYS A 25 -12.70 -4.71 15.09
N ALA A 26 -11.46 -5.04 15.48
CA ALA A 26 -10.62 -6.00 14.80
C ALA A 26 -10.89 -7.48 15.20
N GLY A 27 -11.80 -7.74 16.15
CA GLY A 27 -12.05 -9.09 16.67
C GLY A 27 -10.88 -9.66 17.48
N VAL A 28 -9.99 -8.81 18.00
CA VAL A 28 -8.81 -9.22 18.76
C VAL A 28 -9.07 -9.09 20.25
N SER A 29 -8.88 -10.18 21.00
CA SER A 29 -9.01 -10.14 22.46
C SER A 29 -7.87 -9.32 23.08
N LYS A 30 -8.17 -8.59 24.17
CA LYS A 30 -7.16 -7.82 24.91
C LYS A 30 -6.01 -8.72 25.38
N THR A 31 -6.32 -9.92 25.86
CA THR A 31 -5.34 -10.88 26.37
C THR A 31 -4.39 -11.35 25.26
N ALA A 32 -4.92 -11.73 24.09
CA ALA A 32 -4.09 -12.14 22.95
C ALA A 32 -3.19 -11.00 22.47
N PHE A 33 -3.72 -9.77 22.42
CA PHE A 33 -2.94 -8.59 22.06
C PHE A 33 -1.80 -8.31 23.04
N TYR A 34 -2.08 -8.24 24.35
CA TYR A 34 -1.04 -7.96 25.35
C TYR A 34 0.00 -9.08 25.43
N HIS A 35 -0.39 -10.34 25.23
CA HIS A 35 0.56 -11.44 25.10
C HIS A 35 1.57 -11.21 23.97
N LEU A 36 1.15 -10.69 22.81
CA LEU A 36 2.05 -10.34 21.71
C LEU A 36 2.93 -9.13 22.03
N VAL A 37 2.40 -8.13 22.73
CA VAL A 37 3.16 -6.92 23.13
C VAL A 37 4.32 -7.27 24.05
N HIS A 38 4.11 -8.19 24.99
CA HIS A 38 5.16 -8.60 25.93
C HIS A 38 6.22 -9.51 25.31
N LYS A 39 5.96 -10.12 24.14
CA LYS A 39 6.98 -10.91 23.45
C LYS A 39 8.16 -10.07 22.98
N SER A 40 9.34 -10.67 23.01
CA SER A 40 10.58 -10.11 22.46
C SER A 40 10.54 -9.99 20.94
N SER A 41 9.70 -10.78 20.27
CA SER A 41 9.45 -10.69 18.83
C SER A 41 8.04 -11.18 18.49
N VAL A 42 7.37 -10.50 17.56
CA VAL A 42 6.11 -10.99 16.96
C VAL A 42 6.34 -11.95 15.80
N LEU A 43 7.56 -12.01 15.27
CA LEU A 43 7.91 -12.97 14.22
C LEU A 43 8.16 -14.37 14.80
N PRO A 44 7.73 -15.44 14.11
CA PRO A 44 8.14 -16.80 14.39
C PRO A 44 9.66 -16.96 14.46
N ALA A 45 10.13 -17.95 15.23
CA ALA A 45 11.56 -18.22 15.38
C ALA A 45 12.23 -18.56 14.02
N SER A 46 11.52 -19.27 13.14
CA SER A 46 12.00 -19.63 11.80
C SER A 46 12.38 -18.41 10.95
N LEU A 47 11.55 -17.36 10.91
CA LEU A 47 11.86 -16.15 10.14
C LEU A 47 13.06 -15.38 10.70
N ARG A 48 13.28 -15.44 12.02
CA ARG A 48 14.47 -14.85 12.64
C ARG A 48 15.73 -15.63 12.27
N ALA A 49 15.68 -16.95 12.36
CA ALA A 49 16.79 -17.83 11.98
C ALA A 49 17.19 -17.64 10.50
N ILE A 50 16.22 -17.47 9.60
CA ILE A 50 16.50 -17.15 8.18
C ILE A 50 17.24 -15.81 8.05
N GLY A 51 16.78 -14.77 8.75
CA GLY A 51 17.45 -13.47 8.73
C GLY A 51 18.86 -13.52 9.30
N GLU A 52 19.06 -14.26 10.40
CA GLU A 52 20.39 -14.49 10.98
C GLU A 52 21.33 -15.19 10.01
N MET A 53 20.87 -16.26 9.35
CA MET A 53 21.64 -17.00 8.34
C MET A 53 22.05 -16.11 7.16
N LEU A 54 21.14 -15.25 6.71
CA LEU A 54 21.38 -14.33 5.59
C LEU A 54 22.08 -13.03 6.02
N SER A 55 22.41 -12.85 7.31
CA SER A 55 22.96 -11.61 7.87
C SER A 55 22.11 -10.37 7.56
N VAL A 56 20.79 -10.52 7.45
CA VAL A 56 19.84 -9.44 7.18
C VAL A 56 18.72 -9.39 8.22
N ARG A 57 18.18 -8.19 8.45
CA ARG A 57 17.01 -8.03 9.32
C ARG A 57 15.77 -8.60 8.63
N PRO A 58 14.81 -9.21 9.35
CA PRO A 58 13.60 -9.77 8.74
C PRO A 58 12.83 -8.81 7.83
N GLY A 59 12.76 -7.52 8.18
CA GLY A 59 12.10 -6.51 7.34
C GLY A 59 12.76 -6.25 5.98
N ALA A 60 13.97 -6.75 5.74
CA ALA A 60 14.66 -6.61 4.45
C ALA A 60 14.14 -7.59 3.39
N PHE A 61 13.57 -8.72 3.80
CA PHE A 61 13.04 -9.75 2.87
C PHE A 61 11.54 -10.02 3.05
N LEU A 62 10.92 -9.48 4.10
CA LEU A 62 9.46 -9.43 4.22
C LEU A 62 8.94 -8.20 3.45
N THR A 63 8.00 -8.42 2.56
CA THR A 63 7.33 -7.34 1.81
C THR A 63 5.88 -7.24 2.29
N GLU A 64 5.42 -6.03 2.59
CA GLU A 64 3.99 -5.77 2.76
C GLU A 64 3.35 -5.67 1.37
N GLU A 65 2.30 -6.45 1.13
CA GLU A 65 1.47 -6.24 -0.06
C GLU A 65 0.73 -4.92 0.10
N ASN A 66 1.33 -3.86 -0.46
CA ASN A 66 0.61 -2.61 -0.64
C ASN A 66 -0.21 -2.73 -1.94
N PRO A 67 -1.55 -2.79 -1.86
CA PRO A 67 -2.40 -2.94 -3.04
C PRO A 67 -2.18 -1.83 -4.06
N ASP A 68 -1.81 -0.61 -3.62
CA ASP A 68 -1.49 0.50 -4.52
C ASP A 68 -0.19 0.25 -5.28
N VAL A 69 0.84 -0.31 -4.63
CA VAL A 69 2.12 -0.64 -5.28
C VAL A 69 1.93 -1.79 -6.28
N THR A 70 1.18 -2.83 -5.90
CA THR A 70 0.86 -3.96 -6.78
C THR A 70 0.08 -3.48 -8.00
N LYS A 71 -0.90 -2.60 -7.80
CA LYS A 71 -1.68 -1.96 -8.87
C LYS A 71 -0.80 -1.13 -9.81
N ILE A 72 0.09 -0.29 -9.28
CA ILE A 72 1.02 0.51 -10.08
C ILE A 72 1.94 -0.40 -10.91
N ARG A 73 2.50 -1.46 -10.31
CA ARG A 73 3.34 -2.44 -11.02
C ARG A 73 2.57 -3.11 -12.17
N ARG A 74 1.32 -3.50 -11.93
CA ARG A 74 0.44 -4.06 -12.96
C ARG A 74 0.22 -3.07 -14.11
N ILE A 75 -0.09 -1.80 -13.81
CA ILE A 75 -0.29 -0.76 -14.82
C ILE A 75 0.98 -0.57 -15.66
N LEU A 76 2.16 -0.50 -15.02
CA LEU A 76 3.43 -0.36 -15.75
C LEU A 76 3.69 -1.56 -16.67
N SER A 77 3.52 -2.79 -16.18
CA SER A 77 3.69 -4.00 -17.02
C SER A 77 2.72 -4.05 -18.20
N LEU A 78 1.47 -3.59 -18.02
CA LEU A 78 0.50 -3.49 -19.11
C LEU A 78 0.87 -2.38 -20.09
N THR A 79 1.36 -1.23 -19.59
CA THR A 79 1.84 -0.13 -20.42
C THR A 79 2.96 -0.61 -21.33
N ASP A 80 3.98 -1.25 -20.76
CA ASP A 80 5.15 -1.70 -21.52
C ASP A 80 4.76 -2.77 -22.56
N ARG A 81 3.80 -3.66 -22.23
CA ARG A 81 3.24 -4.62 -23.19
C ARG A 81 2.48 -3.96 -24.35
N ILE A 82 1.67 -2.94 -24.09
CA ILE A 82 0.90 -2.26 -25.14
C ILE A 82 1.81 -1.46 -26.07
N VAL A 83 2.77 -0.72 -25.49
CA VAL A 83 3.74 0.06 -26.27
C VAL A 83 4.66 -0.84 -27.10
N ALA A 84 5.01 -2.02 -26.60
CA ALA A 84 5.77 -3.00 -27.38
C ALA A 84 5.02 -3.49 -28.63
N SER A 85 3.69 -3.57 -28.59
CA SER A 85 2.85 -3.99 -29.71
C SER A 85 2.65 -2.89 -30.76
N ASP A 86 2.73 -1.61 -30.37
CA ASP A 86 2.65 -0.48 -31.30
C ASP A 86 3.57 0.67 -30.83
N PRO A 87 4.77 0.79 -31.43
CA PRO A 87 5.74 1.84 -31.09
C PRO A 87 5.29 3.28 -31.34
N LYS A 88 4.18 3.49 -32.06
CA LYS A 88 3.64 4.85 -32.29
C LYS A 88 2.85 5.38 -31.09
N LEU A 89 2.50 4.52 -30.14
CA LEU A 89 1.76 4.91 -28.96
C LEU A 89 2.64 5.70 -27.99
N ASP A 90 2.14 6.83 -27.52
CA ASP A 90 2.77 7.58 -26.44
C ASP A 90 2.61 6.82 -25.11
N ARG A 91 3.75 6.43 -24.53
CA ARG A 91 3.80 5.61 -23.32
C ARG A 91 3.09 6.26 -22.13
N ASP A 92 3.23 7.57 -21.97
CA ASP A 92 2.63 8.29 -20.86
C ASP A 92 1.10 8.36 -20.99
N ASN A 93 0.59 8.56 -22.19
CA ASN A 93 -0.84 8.50 -22.48
C ASN A 93 -1.42 7.10 -22.25
N VAL A 94 -0.72 6.03 -22.65
CA VAL A 94 -1.14 4.65 -22.38
C VAL A 94 -1.20 4.41 -20.87
N ARG A 95 -0.12 4.72 -20.14
CA ARG A 95 -0.05 4.56 -18.67
C ARG A 95 -1.16 5.32 -17.97
N LEU A 96 -1.38 6.58 -18.35
CA LEU A 96 -2.39 7.42 -17.75
C LEU A 96 -3.80 6.92 -18.05
N THR A 97 -4.05 6.44 -19.27
CA THR A 97 -5.34 5.84 -19.64
C THR A 97 -5.63 4.61 -18.78
N LEU A 98 -4.65 3.70 -18.63
CA LEU A 98 -4.78 2.53 -17.76
C LEU A 98 -5.03 2.92 -16.29
N LEU A 99 -4.34 3.95 -15.80
CA LEU A 99 -4.57 4.47 -14.45
C LEU A 99 -5.98 5.06 -14.27
N LEU A 100 -6.51 5.74 -15.28
CA LEU A 100 -7.87 6.29 -15.28
C LEU A 100 -8.93 5.18 -15.31
N LEU A 101 -8.69 4.10 -16.08
CA LEU A 101 -9.60 2.95 -16.17
C LEU A 101 -9.81 2.24 -14.82
N GLU A 102 -8.85 2.39 -13.92
CA GLU A 102 -8.87 1.86 -12.57
C GLU A 102 -9.63 2.74 -11.55
N GLU A 103 -10.05 3.94 -11.95
CA GLU A 103 -10.85 4.83 -11.13
C GLU A 103 -12.35 4.58 -11.33
N LYS A 104 -13.15 4.90 -10.28
CA LYS A 104 -14.61 4.93 -10.39
C LYS A 104 -15.04 5.93 -11.49
N PRO A 105 -16.12 5.69 -12.25
CA PRO A 105 -16.51 6.52 -13.38
C PRO A 105 -16.56 8.02 -13.08
N ILE A 106 -17.10 8.39 -11.92
CA ILE A 106 -17.19 9.79 -11.49
C ILE A 106 -15.82 10.44 -11.22
N GLN A 107 -14.86 9.69 -10.67
CA GLN A 107 -13.52 10.20 -10.39
C GLN A 107 -12.71 10.34 -11.66
N ARG A 108 -12.83 9.36 -12.55
CA ARG A 108 -12.25 9.38 -13.89
C ARG A 108 -12.69 10.63 -14.66
N LEU A 109 -14.00 10.90 -14.69
CA LEU A 109 -14.57 12.08 -15.36
C LEU A 109 -14.02 13.38 -14.75
N ARG A 110 -14.03 13.50 -13.42
CA ARG A 110 -13.48 14.69 -12.74
C ARG A 110 -12.01 14.92 -13.10
N ARG A 111 -11.20 13.88 -13.05
CA ARG A 111 -9.75 13.95 -13.34
C ARG A 111 -9.48 14.30 -14.80
N SER A 112 -10.25 13.73 -15.74
CA SER A 112 -10.19 14.09 -17.15
C SER A 112 -10.59 15.55 -17.41
N LEU A 113 -11.65 16.05 -16.75
CA LEU A 113 -12.10 17.44 -16.87
C LEU A 113 -11.08 18.43 -16.31
N ILE A 114 -10.44 18.13 -15.17
CA ILE A 114 -9.37 18.96 -14.59
C ILE A 114 -8.20 19.07 -15.57
N ARG A 115 -7.81 17.98 -16.21
CA ARG A 115 -6.72 17.97 -17.19
C ARG A 115 -7.09 18.79 -18.44
N GLY A 116 -8.29 18.61 -18.97
CA GLY A 116 -8.78 19.35 -20.13
C GLY A 116 -8.88 20.87 -19.89
N ARG A 117 -9.18 21.30 -18.66
CA ARG A 117 -9.23 22.73 -18.30
C ARG A 117 -7.87 23.43 -18.27
N LYS A 118 -6.77 22.73 -17.99
CA LYS A 118 -5.43 23.36 -17.98
C LYS A 118 -4.96 23.78 -19.38
N SER A 119 -5.48 23.16 -20.43
CA SER A 119 -5.15 23.47 -21.82
C SER A 119 -5.66 24.85 -22.29
N ASP A 120 -6.73 25.38 -21.68
CA ASP A 120 -7.37 26.63 -22.10
C ASP A 120 -6.75 27.89 -21.48
N LEU A 121 -5.72 27.76 -20.62
CA LEU A 121 -5.06 28.90 -19.96
C LEU A 121 -3.90 29.51 -20.77
N HIS A 122 -3.66 29.03 -21.99
CA HIS A 122 -2.64 29.56 -22.92
C HIS A 122 -3.27 30.06 -24.23
N ARG A 123 -4.36 30.84 -24.13
CA ARG A 123 -4.94 31.58 -25.25
C ARG A 123 -4.96 33.07 -24.96
#